data_AF-A0A820I6Y7-F1
#
_entry.id   AF-A0A820I6Y7-F1
#
_cell.length_a   1.000
_cell.length_b   1.000
_cell.length_c   1.000
_cell.angle_alpha   90.00
_cell.angle_beta   90.00
_cell.angle_gamma   90.00
#
_symmetry.space_group_name_H-M   'P 1'
#
loop_
_entity.id
_entity.type
_entity.pdbx_description
1 polymer ?
#
loop_
_entity_poly.entity_id
_entity_poly.type
_entity_poly.pdbx_seq_one_letter_code
_entity_poly.pdbx_strand_id
1 'polypeptide(L)'
;MEMVQYCPSLFQQGVSGTIDQRGGRMIHCLLAAARKEKAFSKRCFSVMNSLVRAVDPGSDIRADPLLETVCRPVIDTLCPRMKLGDSNVILCLLDNLKNTRMTEDCEDRLMEVAYFMARDLRLIPGLLPTCQKYLENFCQLPKDWS
;
A
#
# COMPACT_ATOMS: atom_id res chain seq x y z
N MET A 1 -17.43 6.52 15.27
CA MET A 1 -16.87 6.62 13.90
C MET A 1 -15.41 6.21 13.99
N GLU A 2 -15.02 5.10 13.35
CA GLU A 2 -13.69 4.46 13.54
C GLU A 2 -12.52 5.37 13.13
N MET A 3 -12.73 6.26 12.16
CA MET A 3 -11.75 7.29 11.77
C MET A 3 -11.37 8.21 12.93
N VAL A 4 -12.34 8.62 13.76
CA VAL A 4 -12.10 9.46 14.94
C VAL A 4 -11.45 8.65 16.05
N GLN A 5 -11.85 7.38 16.19
CA GLN A 5 -11.34 6.49 17.24
C GLN A 5 -9.85 6.19 17.07
N TYR A 6 -9.40 5.92 15.85
CA TYR A 6 -8.02 5.50 15.59
C TYR A 6 -7.12 6.63 15.08
N CYS A 7 -7.68 7.66 14.44
CA CYS A 7 -6.94 8.78 13.85
C CYS A 7 -7.48 10.15 14.31
N PRO A 8 -7.61 10.41 15.62
CA PRO A 8 -8.28 11.61 16.15
C PRO A 8 -7.57 12.92 15.75
N SER A 9 -6.23 12.93 15.74
CA SER A 9 -5.43 14.11 15.41
C SER A 9 -5.66 14.60 13.98
N LEU A 10 -5.74 13.67 13.01
CA LEU A 10 -5.99 13.99 11.60
C LEU A 10 -7.44 14.42 11.34
N PHE A 11 -8.38 13.94 12.17
CA PHE A 11 -9.76 14.37 12.10
C PHE A 11 -9.94 15.81 12.61
N GLN A 12 -9.25 16.16 13.70
CA GLN A 12 -9.33 17.49 14.34
C GLN A 12 -8.50 18.57 13.64
N GLN A 13 -7.48 18.19 12.86
CA GLN A 13 -6.70 19.14 12.07
C GLN A 13 -7.54 19.75 10.95
N GLY A 14 -8.15 20.91 11.22
CA GLY A 14 -8.74 21.77 10.20
C GLY A 14 -7.70 22.40 9.29
N VAL A 15 -7.93 22.28 7.97
CA VAL A 15 -7.54 23.21 6.90
C VAL A 15 -6.05 23.41 6.52
N SER A 16 -5.06 22.79 7.17
CA SER A 16 -3.64 23.02 6.77
C SER A 16 -3.11 22.11 5.65
N GLY A 17 -3.93 21.74 4.66
CA GLY A 17 -3.49 20.96 3.50
C GLY A 17 -4.54 20.88 2.40
N THR A 18 -4.11 20.61 1.17
CA THR A 18 -4.98 20.34 0.04
C THR A 18 -5.76 19.03 0.27
N ILE A 19 -6.95 18.89 -0.34
CA ILE A 19 -7.91 17.79 -0.07
C ILE A 19 -7.27 16.41 -0.31
N ASP A 20 -6.41 16.30 -1.31
CA ASP A 20 -5.58 15.13 -1.65
C ASP A 20 -4.62 14.74 -0.52
N GLN A 21 -3.90 15.69 0.07
CA GLN A 21 -2.95 15.45 1.16
C GLN A 21 -3.65 15.05 2.46
N ARG A 22 -4.83 15.61 2.75
CA ARG A 22 -5.61 15.25 3.95
C ARG A 22 -6.19 13.85 3.84
N GLY A 23 -6.70 13.48 2.65
CA GLY A 23 -7.18 12.14 2.35
C GLY A 23 -6.07 11.09 2.47
N GLY A 24 -4.92 11.34 1.83
CA GLY A 24 -3.73 10.47 1.89
C GLY A 24 -3.25 10.20 3.32
N ARG A 25 -3.08 11.24 4.14
CA ARG A 25 -2.65 11.05 5.55
C ARG A 25 -3.66 10.25 6.37
N MET A 26 -4.96 10.51 6.17
CA MET A 26 -6.01 9.79 6.89
C MET A 26 -6.02 8.31 6.52
N ILE A 27 -5.94 7.98 5.22
CA ILE A 27 -5.93 6.57 4.80
C ILE A 27 -4.72 5.85 5.38
N HIS A 28 -3.52 6.42 5.24
CA HIS A 28 -2.30 5.84 5.79
C HIS A 28 -2.35 5.64 7.32
N CYS A 29 -2.94 6.58 8.06
CA CYS A 29 -3.17 6.38 9.50
C CYS A 29 -4.08 5.18 9.80
N LEU A 30 -5.15 4.99 9.02
CA LEU A 30 -6.04 3.84 9.17
C LEU A 30 -5.35 2.53 8.80
N LEU A 31 -4.56 2.51 7.72
CA LEU A 31 -3.75 1.35 7.32
C LEU A 31 -2.74 1.00 8.42
N ALA A 32 -2.10 2.01 9.02
CA ALA A 32 -1.17 1.82 10.14
C ALA A 32 -1.87 1.21 11.36
N ALA A 33 -3.07 1.71 11.71
CA ALA A 33 -3.86 1.18 12.80
C ALA A 33 -4.28 -0.28 12.53
N ALA A 34 -4.65 -0.62 11.29
CA ALA A 34 -5.03 -1.96 10.90
C ALA A 34 -3.84 -2.94 10.99
N ARG A 35 -2.65 -2.50 10.57
CA ARG A 35 -1.39 -3.26 10.71
C ARG A 35 -1.08 -3.58 12.17
N LYS A 36 -1.39 -2.67 13.10
CA LYS A 36 -1.21 -2.83 14.55
C LYS A 36 -2.37 -3.57 15.23
N GLU A 37 -3.07 -4.43 14.48
CA GLU A 37 -4.14 -5.32 14.96
C GLU A 37 -5.30 -4.60 15.68
N LYS A 38 -5.56 -3.33 15.33
CA LYS A 38 -6.76 -2.66 15.82
C LYS A 38 -8.00 -3.32 15.19
N ALA A 39 -8.97 -3.64 16.03
CA ALA A 39 -10.19 -4.33 15.61
C ALA A 39 -11.16 -3.36 14.91
N PHE A 40 -10.99 -3.22 13.60
CA PHE A 40 -11.96 -2.53 12.74
C PHE A 40 -13.23 -3.35 12.56
N SER A 41 -14.36 -2.67 12.36
CA SER A 41 -15.58 -3.29 11.88
C SER A 41 -15.34 -3.93 10.52
N LYS A 42 -16.05 -5.03 10.24
CA LYS A 42 -16.00 -5.71 8.93
C LYS A 42 -16.25 -4.73 7.78
N ARG A 43 -17.17 -3.78 7.97
CA ARG A 43 -17.52 -2.77 6.97
C ARG A 43 -16.35 -1.81 6.72
N CYS A 44 -15.74 -1.26 7.77
CA CYS A 44 -14.60 -0.35 7.60
C CYS A 44 -13.42 -1.06 6.95
N PHE A 45 -13.08 -2.25 7.43
CA PHE A 45 -12.00 -3.05 6.86
C PHE A 45 -12.23 -3.40 5.38
N SER A 46 -13.47 -3.76 5.02
CA SER A 46 -13.84 -4.01 3.62
C SER A 46 -13.65 -2.80 2.73
N VAL A 47 -14.05 -1.60 3.19
CA VAL A 47 -13.90 -0.37 2.40
C VAL A 47 -12.43 -0.01 2.22
N MET A 48 -11.59 -0.20 3.25
CA MET A 48 -10.15 0.01 3.13
C MET A 48 -9.52 -0.95 2.11
N ASN A 49 -9.86 -2.25 2.16
CA ASN A 49 -9.39 -3.23 1.17
C ASN A 49 -9.83 -2.85 -0.25
N SER A 50 -11.08 -2.43 -0.43
CA SER A 50 -11.59 -2.00 -1.74
C SER A 50 -10.85 -0.76 -2.26
N LEU A 51 -10.52 0.18 -1.38
CA LEU A 51 -9.76 1.37 -1.75
C LEU A 51 -8.34 1.00 -2.17
N VAL A 52 -7.61 0.22 -1.36
CA VAL A 52 -6.25 -0.23 -1.71
C VAL A 52 -6.25 -1.00 -3.02
N ARG A 53 -7.27 -1.84 -3.26
CA ARG A 53 -7.43 -2.57 -4.52
C ARG A 53 -7.69 -1.66 -5.72
N ALA A 54 -8.51 -0.62 -5.55
CA ALA A 54 -8.84 0.30 -6.64
C ALA A 54 -7.69 1.25 -7.00
N VAL A 55 -6.90 1.64 -6.00
CA VAL A 55 -5.71 2.48 -6.18
C VAL A 55 -4.56 1.65 -6.76
N ASP A 56 -4.40 0.41 -6.27
CA ASP A 56 -3.33 -0.52 -6.65
C ASP A 56 -1.91 0.13 -6.65
N PRO A 57 -1.44 0.61 -5.49
CA PRO A 57 -0.10 1.19 -5.38
C PRO A 57 1.02 0.18 -5.69
N GLY A 58 0.70 -1.12 -5.72
CA GLY A 58 1.61 -2.19 -6.12
C GLY A 58 2.03 -2.10 -7.58
N SER A 59 1.08 -1.82 -8.48
CA SER A 59 1.36 -1.71 -9.92
C SER A 59 1.98 -0.37 -10.31
N ASP A 60 1.69 0.71 -9.59
CA ASP A 60 2.33 2.01 -9.77
C ASP A 60 2.37 2.80 -8.46
N ILE A 61 3.57 3.04 -7.93
CA ILE A 61 3.74 3.80 -6.69
C ILE A 61 3.14 5.21 -6.76
N ARG A 62 3.02 5.81 -7.95
CA ARG A 62 2.45 7.14 -8.14
C ARG A 62 0.95 7.20 -7.86
N ALA A 63 0.27 6.04 -7.87
CA ALA A 63 -1.13 5.94 -7.47
C ALA A 63 -1.34 6.31 -5.99
N ASP A 64 -0.27 6.24 -5.18
CA ASP A 64 -0.21 6.73 -3.81
C ASP A 64 0.83 7.87 -3.68
N PRO A 65 0.42 9.14 -3.88
CA PRO A 65 1.35 10.27 -3.87
C PRO A 65 2.07 10.45 -2.53
N LEU A 66 1.46 10.04 -1.40
CA LEU A 66 2.13 10.14 -0.10
C LEU A 66 3.26 9.12 -0.01
N LEU A 67 2.99 7.87 -0.39
CA LEU A 67 4.00 6.82 -0.47
C LEU A 67 5.13 7.18 -1.46
N GLU A 68 4.79 7.64 -2.68
CA GLU A 68 5.77 8.07 -3.67
C GLU A 68 6.70 9.14 -3.09
N THR A 69 6.13 10.17 -2.46
CA THR A 69 6.89 11.31 -1.93
C THR A 69 7.90 10.86 -0.88
N VAL A 70 7.47 10.05 0.09
CA VAL A 70 8.38 9.61 1.18
C VAL A 70 9.41 8.60 0.71
N CYS A 71 9.07 7.77 -0.28
CA CYS A 71 9.97 6.72 -0.77
C CYS A 71 10.89 7.20 -1.89
N ARG A 72 10.66 8.37 -2.49
CA ARG A 72 11.48 8.84 -3.63
C ARG A 72 12.99 8.83 -3.36
N PRO A 73 13.51 9.35 -2.23
CA PRO A 73 14.95 9.30 -1.95
C PRO A 73 15.50 7.88 -1.85
N VAL A 74 14.70 6.95 -1.30
CA VAL A 74 15.06 5.53 -1.18
C VAL A 74 15.08 4.87 -2.55
N ILE A 75 14.10 5.15 -3.41
CA ILE A 75 14.04 4.64 -4.78
C ILE A 75 15.28 5.07 -5.56
N ASP A 76 15.61 6.35 -5.53
CA ASP A 76 16.75 6.91 -6.26
C ASP A 76 18.08 6.28 -5.79
N THR A 77 18.15 5.84 -4.53
CA THR A 77 19.37 5.28 -3.91
C THR A 77 19.48 3.76 -3.98
N LEU A 78 18.39 3.03 -3.74
CA LEU A 78 18.36 1.57 -3.61
C LEU A 78 17.77 0.87 -4.83
N CYS A 79 16.93 1.56 -5.59
CA CYS A 79 16.24 1.04 -6.78
C CYS A 79 16.54 1.85 -8.05
N PRO A 80 17.81 2.24 -8.34
CA PRO A 80 18.13 3.23 -9.38
C PRO A 80 17.82 2.77 -10.82
N ARG A 81 17.55 1.48 -11.03
CA ARG A 81 17.19 0.91 -12.34
C ARG A 81 15.68 0.94 -12.60
N MET A 82 14.87 1.18 -11.57
CA MET A 82 13.41 1.20 -11.70
C MET A 82 12.95 2.59 -12.15
N LYS A 83 12.02 2.65 -13.09
CA LYS A 83 11.33 3.89 -13.44
C LYS A 83 10.09 4.04 -12.58
N LEU A 84 9.73 5.27 -12.23
CA LEU A 84 8.40 5.51 -11.67
C LEU A 84 7.34 5.07 -12.68
N GLY A 85 6.39 4.25 -12.23
CA GLY A 85 5.44 3.56 -13.09
C GLY A 85 5.81 2.11 -13.43
N ASP A 86 7.03 1.65 -13.10
CA ASP A 86 7.31 0.21 -13.12
C ASP A 86 6.62 -0.46 -11.93
N SER A 87 5.88 -1.53 -12.22
CA SER A 87 5.22 -2.37 -11.21
C SER A 87 6.18 -3.05 -10.23
N ASN A 88 7.49 -2.99 -10.51
CA ASN A 88 8.53 -3.61 -9.68
C ASN A 88 9.13 -2.65 -8.65
N VAL A 89 8.74 -1.36 -8.63
CA VAL A 89 9.26 -0.39 -7.64
C VAL A 89 8.96 -0.85 -6.21
N ILE A 90 7.70 -1.23 -5.92
CA ILE A 90 7.30 -1.69 -4.59
C ILE A 90 8.05 -2.96 -4.20
N LEU A 91 8.21 -3.92 -5.12
CA LEU A 91 8.97 -5.14 -4.85
C LEU A 91 10.44 -4.83 -4.53
N CYS A 92 11.08 -3.95 -5.29
CA CYS A 92 12.46 -3.53 -5.01
C CYS A 92 12.60 -2.88 -3.62
N LEU A 93 11.63 -2.04 -3.23
CA LEU A 93 11.61 -1.43 -1.90
C LEU A 93 11.44 -2.47 -0.79
N LEU A 94 10.57 -3.46 -0.99
CA LEU A 94 10.36 -4.57 -0.05
C LEU A 94 11.60 -5.46 0.10
N ASP A 95 12.31 -5.74 -0.99
CA ASP A 95 13.58 -6.48 -0.96
C ASP A 95 14.68 -5.74 -0.17
N ASN A 96 14.57 -4.41 -0.09
CA ASN A 96 15.50 -3.54 0.60
C ASN A 96 14.99 -3.04 1.96
N LEU A 97 13.93 -3.64 2.52
CA LEU A 97 13.28 -3.16 3.75
C LEU A 97 14.25 -3.02 4.94
N LYS A 98 15.27 -3.88 5.02
CA LYS A 98 16.27 -3.88 6.10
C LYS A 98 17.60 -3.21 5.73
N ASN A 99 17.64 -2.53 4.60
CA ASN A 99 18.81 -1.78 4.18
C ASN A 99 18.98 -0.52 5.08
N THR A 100 20.21 -0.19 5.44
CA THR A 100 20.51 0.99 6.29
C THR A 100 20.14 2.32 5.65
N ARG A 101 19.93 2.36 4.32
CA ARG A 101 19.48 3.55 3.58
C ARG A 101 17.96 3.61 3.41
N MET A 102 17.21 2.66 3.95
CA MET A 102 15.76 2.74 4.07
C MET A 102 15.43 3.77 5.16
N THR A 103 14.66 4.80 4.80
CA THR A 103 14.17 5.80 5.76
C THR A 103 12.96 5.25 6.51
N GLU A 104 12.81 5.62 7.78
CA GLU A 104 11.66 5.23 8.62
C GLU A 104 10.31 5.58 7.96
N ASP A 105 10.19 6.80 7.41
CA ASP A 105 8.95 7.24 6.75
C ASP A 105 8.57 6.34 5.55
N CYS A 106 9.53 5.99 4.70
CA CYS A 106 9.28 5.06 3.59
C CYS A 106 8.96 3.65 4.09
N GLU A 107 9.71 3.11 5.06
CA GLU A 107 9.44 1.78 5.63
C GLU A 107 8.02 1.71 6.19
N ASP A 108 7.58 2.71 6.96
CA ASP A 108 6.27 2.70 7.58
C ASP A 108 5.13 2.75 6.55
N ARG A 109 5.19 3.67 5.57
CA ARG A 109 4.16 3.76 4.53
C ARG A 109 4.16 2.54 3.61
N LEU A 110 5.34 2.01 3.29
CA LEU A 110 5.48 0.80 2.51
C LEU A 110 4.86 -0.39 3.23
N MET A 111 5.10 -0.55 4.54
CA MET A 111 4.56 -1.66 5.33
C MET A 111 3.05 -1.55 5.56
N GLU A 112 2.51 -0.34 5.63
CA GLU A 112 1.06 -0.11 5.64
C GLU A 112 0.41 -0.65 4.38
N VAL A 113 0.95 -0.31 3.22
CA VAL A 113 0.42 -0.75 1.92
C VAL A 113 0.67 -2.25 1.71
N ALA A 114 1.88 -2.74 2.01
CA ALA A 114 2.25 -4.14 1.86
C ALA A 114 1.40 -5.08 2.72
N TYR A 115 0.98 -4.65 3.91
CA TYR A 115 0.03 -5.40 4.73
C TYR A 115 -1.26 -5.70 3.95
N PHE A 116 -1.84 -4.71 3.28
CA PHE A 116 -3.07 -4.91 2.53
C PHE A 116 -2.83 -5.69 1.23
N MET A 117 -1.74 -5.40 0.51
CA MET A 117 -1.37 -6.12 -0.71
C MET A 117 -1.16 -7.62 -0.46
N ALA A 118 -0.48 -8.01 0.62
CA ALA A 118 -0.17 -9.41 0.92
C ALA A 118 -1.42 -10.28 1.16
N ARG A 119 -2.61 -9.68 1.28
CA ARG A 119 -3.90 -10.36 1.48
C ARG A 119 -4.71 -10.51 0.19
N ASP A 120 -4.24 -9.94 -0.91
CA ASP A 120 -4.90 -9.99 -2.21
C ASP A 120 -3.88 -10.29 -3.31
N LEU A 121 -3.90 -11.53 -3.82
CA LEU A 121 -2.97 -11.99 -4.86
C LEU A 121 -3.01 -11.15 -6.14
N ARG A 122 -4.11 -10.42 -6.40
CA ARG A 122 -4.24 -9.53 -7.56
C ARG A 122 -3.34 -8.30 -7.45
N LEU A 123 -2.99 -7.91 -6.23
CA LEU A 123 -2.16 -6.74 -5.95
C LEU A 123 -0.67 -7.08 -5.87
N ILE A 124 -0.28 -8.33 -6.11
CA ILE A 124 1.13 -8.74 -6.11
C ILE A 124 1.67 -8.57 -7.53
N PRO A 125 2.58 -7.60 -7.78
CA PRO A 125 3.07 -7.33 -9.13
C PRO A 125 3.71 -8.56 -9.78
N GLY A 126 3.31 -8.86 -11.02
CA GLY A 126 3.82 -10.00 -11.78
C GLY A 126 3.32 -11.37 -11.33
N LEU A 127 2.65 -11.52 -10.18
CA LEU A 127 2.24 -12.83 -9.67
C LEU A 127 1.25 -13.52 -10.60
N LEU A 128 0.14 -12.85 -10.96
CA LEU A 128 -0.88 -13.45 -11.83
C LEU A 128 -0.30 -13.91 -13.18
N PRO A 129 0.37 -13.06 -13.99
CA PRO A 129 0.89 -13.49 -15.29
C PRO A 129 1.98 -14.56 -15.18
N THR A 130 2.75 -14.61 -14.09
CA THR A 130 3.80 -15.63 -13.89
C THR A 130 3.26 -16.95 -13.35
N CYS A 131 2.31 -16.90 -12.42
CA CYS A 131 1.85 -18.06 -11.67
C CYS A 131 0.46 -18.56 -12.09
N GLN A 132 -0.17 -18.01 -13.13
CA GLN A 132 -1.54 -18.32 -13.55
C GLN A 132 -1.85 -19.82 -13.53
N LYS A 133 -1.04 -20.63 -14.20
CA LYS A 133 -1.25 -22.09 -14.26
C LYS A 133 -1.21 -22.75 -12.87
N TYR A 134 -0.38 -22.27 -11.96
CA TYR A 134 -0.33 -22.80 -10.60
C TYR A 134 -1.54 -22.36 -9.78
N LEU A 135 -1.97 -21.11 -9.94
CA LEU A 135 -3.16 -20.58 -9.28
C LEU A 135 -4.44 -21.32 -9.71
N GLU A 136 -4.57 -21.64 -11.00
CA GLU A 136 -5.69 -22.45 -11.52
C GLU A 136 -5.66 -23.88 -10.94
N ASN A 137 -4.49 -24.53 -10.96
CA ASN A 137 -4.39 -25.95 -10.62
C ASN A 137 -4.34 -26.23 -9.10
N PHE A 138 -3.70 -25.36 -8.32
CA PHE A 138 -3.45 -25.60 -6.89
C PHE A 138 -4.29 -24.71 -5.99
N CYS A 139 -4.66 -23.50 -6.42
CA CYS A 139 -5.50 -22.59 -5.64
C CYS A 139 -6.98 -22.61 -6.09
N GLN A 140 -7.31 -23.33 -7.16
CA GLN A 140 -8.66 -23.45 -7.73
C GLN A 140 -9.29 -22.08 -8.03
N LEU A 141 -8.47 -21.09 -8.39
CA LEU A 141 -8.97 -19.78 -8.78
C LEU A 141 -9.65 -19.85 -10.16
N PRO A 142 -10.81 -19.19 -10.35
CA PRO A 142 -11.47 -19.10 -11.66
C PRO A 142 -10.57 -18.44 -12.72
N LYS A 143 -10.75 -18.84 -13.99
CA LYS A 143 -9.95 -18.30 -15.12
C LYS A 143 -10.21 -16.81 -15.40
N ASP A 144 -11.35 -16.29 -14.96
CA ASP A 144 -11.82 -14.91 -15.11
C ASP A 144 -11.56 -14.05 -13.86
N TRP A 145 -10.69 -14.50 -12.96
CA TRP A 145 -10.39 -13.83 -11.70
C TRP A 145 -9.60 -12.50 -11.85
N SER A 146 -9.01 -12.25 -13.03
CA SER A 146 -8.19 -11.08 -13.37
C SER A 146 -8.99 -9.86 -13.78
#